data_AF-A0A9W9TB86-F1
#
_entry.id   AF-A0A9W9TB86-F1
#
_cell.length_a   1.000
_cell.length_b   1.000
_cell.length_c   1.000
_cell.angle_alpha   90.00
_cell.angle_beta   90.00
_cell.angle_gamma   90.00
#
_symmetry.space_group_name_H-M   'P 1'
#
loop_
_entity.id
_entity.type
_entity.pdbx_description
1 polymer ?
#
loop_
_entity_poly.entity_id
_entity_poly.type
_entity_poly.pdbx_seq_one_letter_code
_entity_poly.pdbx_strand_id
1 'polypeptide(L)'
;MMILSWSGTRLQHVINDENSAFFHQKRDQALTVLRSHGVVYGDNEWRNMLWDDLDGRLIVIDLEEVKWLKRPRALEPTSGNTRRDDCVGAGKPRQRLLASSTTVCT
;
A
#
# COMPACT_ATOMS: atom_id res chain seq x y z
N MET A 1 2.21 -7.79 -8.80
CA MET A 1 1.62 -7.18 -10.01
C MET A 1 0.25 -6.66 -9.67
N MET A 2 0.04 -5.34 -9.69
CA MET A 2 -1.27 -4.72 -9.50
C MET A 2 -1.85 -4.35 -10.87
N ILE A 3 -3.15 -4.56 -11.08
CA ILE A 3 -3.84 -4.14 -12.31
C ILE A 3 -4.45 -2.75 -12.04
N LEU A 4 -3.85 -1.71 -12.60
CA LEU A 4 -4.24 -0.31 -12.41
C LEU A 4 -4.78 0.34 -13.70
N SER A 5 -5.20 -0.47 -14.68
CA SER A 5 -5.65 0.01 -15.99
C SER A 5 -6.89 0.92 -15.94
N TRP A 6 -7.73 0.78 -14.91
CA TRP A 6 -8.87 1.67 -14.68
C TRP A 6 -8.44 3.07 -14.19
N SER A 7 -7.28 3.18 -13.56
CA SER A 7 -6.84 4.42 -12.91
C SER A 7 -6.20 5.43 -13.87
N GLY A 8 -5.95 5.06 -15.13
CA GLY A 8 -5.42 5.97 -16.15
C GLY A 8 -4.46 5.31 -17.12
N THR A 9 -3.98 6.11 -18.07
CA THR A 9 -3.03 5.70 -19.10
C THR A 9 -1.61 5.98 -18.63
N ARG A 10 -0.64 5.11 -18.94
CA ARG A 10 0.76 5.39 -18.58
C ARG A 10 1.27 6.66 -19.25
N LEU A 11 1.84 7.55 -18.45
CA LEU A 11 2.25 8.86 -18.91
C LEU A 11 3.35 8.79 -19.98
N GLN A 12 4.21 7.76 -19.94
CA GLN A 12 5.21 7.48 -20.99
C GLN A 12 4.64 7.42 -22.43
N HIS A 13 3.34 7.16 -22.61
CA HIS A 13 2.68 7.09 -23.92
C HIS A 13 1.92 8.38 -24.30
N VAL A 14 1.73 9.29 -23.35
CA VAL A 14 0.93 10.51 -23.50
C VAL A 14 1.83 11.75 -23.58
N ILE A 15 2.98 11.73 -22.89
CA ILE A 15 3.92 12.84 -22.89
C ILE A 15 4.61 12.99 -24.25
N ASN A 16 4.73 14.24 -24.70
CA ASN A 16 5.43 14.65 -25.91
C ASN A 16 6.08 16.03 -25.69
N ASP A 17 6.83 16.53 -26.68
CA ASP A 17 7.57 17.78 -26.53
C ASP A 17 6.65 18.99 -26.30
N GLU A 18 5.46 18.99 -26.89
CA GLU A 18 4.47 20.09 -26.79
C GLU A 18 3.85 20.21 -25.40
N ASN A 19 3.58 19.07 -24.75
CA ASN A 19 2.92 19.01 -23.44
C ASN A 19 3.88 18.71 -22.28
N SER A 20 5.17 18.52 -22.57
CA SER A 20 6.21 18.17 -21.59
C SER A 20 6.21 19.11 -20.38
N ALA A 21 6.18 20.44 -20.62
CA ALA A 21 6.19 21.44 -19.57
C ALA A 21 5.01 21.30 -18.59
N PHE A 22 3.82 20.99 -19.11
CA PHE A 22 2.63 20.76 -18.30
C PHE A 22 2.79 19.52 -17.42
N PHE A 23 3.29 18.41 -17.98
CA PHE A 23 3.47 17.18 -17.22
C PHE A 23 4.61 17.25 -16.21
N HIS A 24 5.67 17.99 -16.51
CA HIS A 24 6.69 18.34 -15.52
C HIS A 24 6.09 19.08 -14.33
N GLN A 25 5.25 20.10 -14.58
CA GLN A 25 4.57 20.83 -13.52
C GLN A 25 3.66 19.91 -12.68
N LYS A 26 2.87 19.03 -13.33
CA LYS A 26 1.99 18.09 -12.64
C LYS A 26 2.77 17.09 -11.78
N ARG A 27 3.90 16.60 -12.29
CA ARG A 27 4.80 15.73 -11.53
C ARG A 27 5.34 16.45 -10.31
N ASP A 28 5.87 17.65 -10.48
CA ASP A 28 6.47 18.41 -9.39
C ASP A 28 5.42 18.73 -8.31
N GLN A 29 4.16 18.96 -8.70
CA GLN A 29 3.03 19.08 -7.77
C GLN A 29 2.80 17.78 -6.99
N ALA A 30 2.74 16.63 -7.67
CA ALA A 30 2.54 15.33 -7.02
C ALA A 30 3.70 14.98 -6.06
N LEU A 31 4.95 15.20 -6.48
CA LEU A 31 6.13 14.98 -5.64
C LEU A 31 6.17 15.92 -4.44
N THR A 32 5.72 17.17 -4.61
CA THR A 32 5.56 18.10 -3.50
C THR A 32 4.56 17.59 -2.46
N VAL A 33 3.44 17.00 -2.91
CA VAL A 33 2.47 16.37 -2.01
C VAL A 33 3.07 15.17 -1.29
N LEU A 34 3.83 14.30 -1.96
CA LEU A 34 4.53 13.21 -1.27
C LEU A 34 5.51 13.74 -0.22
N ARG A 35 6.26 14.78 -0.57
CA ARG A 35 7.21 15.45 0.34
C ARG A 35 6.54 16.05 1.55
N SER A 36 5.36 16.66 1.40
CA SER A 36 4.61 17.22 2.52
C SER A 36 4.14 16.15 3.51
N HIS A 37 3.97 14.91 3.04
CA HIS A 37 3.68 13.73 3.88
C HIS A 37 4.94 13.10 4.49
N GLY A 38 6.10 13.74 4.35
CA GLY A 38 7.35 13.27 4.93
C GLY A 38 8.03 12.17 4.11
N VAL A 39 7.68 12.03 2.83
CA VAL A 39 8.17 10.99 1.94
C VAL A 39 8.86 11.60 0.72
N VAL A 40 10.03 11.08 0.36
CA VAL A 40 10.67 11.36 -0.93
C VAL A 40 10.56 10.13 -1.81
N TYR A 41 10.07 10.33 -3.02
CA TYR A 41 9.97 9.31 -4.05
C TYR A 41 11.24 9.31 -4.92
N GLY A 42 11.87 8.16 -5.06
CA GLY A 42 13.16 8.00 -5.73
C GLY A 42 13.07 7.85 -7.25
N ASP A 43 12.06 7.15 -7.74
CA ASP A 43 11.93 6.79 -9.15
C ASP A 43 10.91 7.68 -9.88
N ASN A 44 11.36 8.84 -10.36
CA ASN A 44 10.49 9.84 -10.98
C ASN A 44 10.27 9.63 -12.49
N GLU A 45 10.48 8.41 -13.00
CA GLU A 45 10.31 8.06 -14.40
C GLU A 45 8.84 8.10 -14.84
N TRP A 46 8.59 8.52 -16.08
CA TRP A 46 7.23 8.66 -16.63
C TRP A 46 6.45 7.34 -16.71
N ARG A 47 7.14 6.20 -16.66
CA ARG A 47 6.52 4.87 -16.64
C ARG A 47 5.80 4.57 -15.33
N ASN A 48 6.23 5.21 -14.25
CA ASN A 48 5.66 5.06 -12.91
C ASN A 48 4.59 6.12 -12.63
N MET A 49 4.06 6.73 -13.68
CA MET A 49 3.00 7.72 -13.59
C MET A 49 1.86 7.34 -14.52
N LEU A 50 0.64 7.44 -14.01
CA LEU A 50 -0.58 7.32 -14.78
C LEU A 50 -1.21 8.70 -14.90
N TRP A 51 -1.80 8.94 -16.06
CA TRP A 51 -2.61 10.11 -16.34
C TRP A 51 -4.08 9.70 -16.40
N ASP A 52 -4.89 10.34 -15.56
CA ASP A 52 -6.33 10.24 -15.59
C ASP A 52 -6.90 11.42 -16.39
N ASP A 53 -7.37 11.11 -17.60
CA ASP A 53 -7.97 12.07 -18.52
C ASP A 53 -9.32 12.62 -18.03
N LEU A 54 -10.04 11.89 -17.17
CA LEU A 54 -11.35 12.31 -16.68
C LEU A 54 -11.22 13.43 -15.64
N ASP A 55 -10.34 13.24 -14.67
CA ASP A 55 -10.13 14.20 -13.58
C ASP A 55 -8.97 15.17 -13.84
N GLY A 56 -8.16 14.95 -14.89
CA GLY A 56 -6.97 15.75 -15.20
C GLY A 56 -5.89 15.62 -14.11
N ARG A 57 -5.72 14.41 -13.58
CA ARG A 57 -4.86 14.11 -12.42
C ARG A 57 -3.72 13.18 -12.80
N LEU A 58 -2.58 13.42 -12.17
CA LEU A 58 -1.41 12.56 -12.25
C LEU A 58 -1.39 11.64 -11.03
N ILE A 59 -1.24 10.34 -11.27
CA ILE A 59 -1.16 9.32 -10.23
C ILE A 59 0.24 8.72 -10.26
N VAL A 60 0.95 8.79 -9.13
CA VAL A 60 2.25 8.14 -8.95
C VAL A 60 2.01 6.70 -8.51
N ILE A 61 2.59 5.74 -9.23
CA ILE A 61 2.54 4.32 -8.92
C ILE A 61 3.95 3.83 -8.57
N ASP A 62 4.09 2.54 -8.27
CA ASP A 62 5.39 1.91 -7.98
C ASP A 62 6.17 2.59 -6.85
N LEU A 63 5.64 2.51 -5.62
CA LEU A 63 6.18 3.18 -4.44
C LEU A 63 7.28 2.39 -3.71
N GLU A 64 7.97 1.47 -4.41
CA GLU A 64 9.04 0.64 -3.81
C GLU A 64 10.26 1.48 -3.41
N GLU A 65 10.61 2.50 -4.21
CA GLU A 65 11.73 3.41 -3.96
C GLU A 65 11.34 4.65 -3.13
N VAL A 66 10.62 4.44 -2.03
CA VAL A 66 10.20 5.50 -1.11
C VAL A 66 11.14 5.62 0.08
N LYS A 67 11.63 6.84 0.33
CA LYS A 67 12.46 7.18 1.50
C LYS A 67 11.72 8.12 2.44
N TRP A 68 11.72 7.78 3.73
CA TRP A 68 11.14 8.63 4.76
C TRP A 68 12.08 9.78 5.13
N LEU A 69 11.58 11.01 5.13
CA LEU A 69 12.33 12.20 5.56
C LEU A 69 12.52 12.26 7.08
N LYS A 70 11.62 11.63 7.84
CA LYS A 70 11.69 11.50 9.29
C LYS A 70 11.42 10.05 9.63
N ARG A 71 11.95 9.57 10.75
CA ARG A 71 11.68 8.21 11.23
C ARG A 71 10.16 7.98 11.26
N PRO A 72 9.64 6.95 10.58
CA PRO A 72 8.23 6.60 10.69
C PRO A 72 7.88 6.48 12.17
N ARG A 73 6.81 7.14 12.62
CA ARG A 73 6.20 6.74 13.89
C ARG A 73 5.83 5.27 13.74
N ALA A 74 6.14 4.47 14.76
CA ALA A 74 5.67 3.09 14.79
C ALA A 74 4.17 3.16 14.52
N LEU A 75 3.73 2.54 13.43
CA LEU A 75 2.30 2.40 13.19
C LEU A 75 1.79 1.59 14.38
N GLU A 76 0.75 2.10 15.06
CA GLU A 76 0.02 1.31 16.02
C GLU A 76 -0.31 -0.04 15.37
N PRO A 77 -0.22 -1.17 16.10
CA PRO A 77 -0.48 -2.48 15.53
C PRO A 77 -1.79 -2.45 14.75
N THR A 78 -1.69 -2.47 13.42
CA THR A 78 -2.88 -2.62 12.59
C THR A 78 -3.47 -3.96 12.98
N SER A 79 -4.78 -4.01 13.26
CA SER A 79 -5.48 -5.28 13.39
C SER A 79 -5.29 -6.01 12.06
N GLY A 80 -4.25 -6.85 12.00
CA GLY A 80 -3.97 -7.69 10.86
C GLY A 80 -5.25 -8.45 10.59
N ASN A 81 -5.66 -8.44 9.32
CA ASN A 81 -6.79 -9.21 8.81
C ASN A 81 -6.87 -10.57 9.52
N THR A 82 -7.68 -10.61 10.58
CA THR A 82 -7.80 -11.81 11.39
C THR A 82 -8.41 -12.81 10.42
N ARG A 83 -7.66 -13.86 10.08
CA ARG A 83 -8.25 -14.99 9.38
C ARG A 83 -9.42 -15.40 10.26
N ARG A 84 -10.64 -15.15 9.78
CA ARG A 84 -11.81 -15.79 10.33
C ARG A 84 -11.61 -17.24 9.96
N ASP A 85 -11.04 -18.00 10.89
CA ASP A 85 -11.21 -19.43 10.88
C ASP A 85 -12.71 -19.63 11.10
N ASP A 86 -13.46 -19.61 10.00
CA ASP A 86 -14.82 -20.11 9.94
C ASP A 86 -14.71 -21.63 10.12
N CYS A 87 -14.46 -22.05 11.37
CA CYS A 87 -14.74 -23.39 11.83
C CYS A 87 -16.26 -23.57 11.76
N VAL A 88 -16.75 -23.91 10.57
CA VAL A 88 -18.10 -24.42 10.36
C VAL A 88 -18.23 -25.66 11.22
N GLY A 89 -18.99 -25.52 12.31
CA GLY A 89 -19.18 -26.56 13.29
C GLY A 89 -19.84 -27.80 12.68
N ALA A 90 -19.24 -28.96 12.91
CA ALA A 90 -19.98 -30.20 13.09
C ALA A 90 -20.07 -30.46 14.60
N GLY A 91 -21.30 -30.52 15.12
CA GLY A 91 -21.61 -30.46 16.55
C GLY A 91 -21.33 -31.73 17.37
N LYS A 92 -20.84 -31.49 18.61
CA LYS A 92 -21.29 -31.97 19.95
C LYS A 92 -21.47 -33.49 20.24
N PRO A 93 -21.49 -33.97 21.54
CA PRO A 93 -21.06 -33.37 22.82
C PRO A 93 -20.33 -34.31 23.85
N ARG A 94 -19.68 -33.67 24.84
CA ARG A 94 -19.48 -34.01 26.29
C ARG A 94 -19.18 -35.45 26.80
N GLN A 95 -18.10 -35.52 27.58
CA GLN A 95 -17.83 -36.20 28.88
C GLN A 95 -16.48 -36.95 28.80
N ARG A 96 -15.49 -36.65 29.66
CA ARG A 96 -15.47 -37.09 31.06
C ARG A 96 -14.46 -36.27 31.88
N LEU A 97 -14.89 -35.88 33.08
CA LEU A 97 -14.06 -35.37 34.17
C LEU A 97 -13.06 -36.44 34.69
N LEU A 98 -12.10 -35.93 35.47
CA LEU A 98 -11.19 -36.57 36.44
C LEU A 98 -9.78 -36.81 35.89
N ALA A 99 -8.66 -36.58 36.59
CA ALA A 99 -8.28 -35.82 37.79
C ALA A 99 -6.79 -36.17 37.99
N SER A 100 -5.94 -35.19 38.36
CA SER A 100 -4.64 -35.34 39.06
C SER A 100 -3.54 -36.17 38.35
N SER A 101 -2.24 -35.91 38.47
CA SER A 101 -1.46 -35.41 39.60
C SER A 101 -0.22 -34.63 39.15
N THR A 102 0.17 -33.72 40.03
CA THR A 102 1.48 -33.10 40.23
C THR A 102 2.68 -34.03 40.05
N THR A 103 3.78 -33.49 39.50
CA THR A 103 5.10 -33.53 40.17
C THR A 103 6.00 -32.41 39.64
N VAL A 104 6.58 -31.68 40.60
CA VAL A 104 7.69 -30.73 40.50
C VAL A 104 9.00 -31.49 40.83
N CYS A 105 10.13 -30.85 40.53
CA CYS A 105 11.53 -31.11 40.94
C CYS A 105 12.38 -31.78 39.84
N THR A 106 13.58 -31.30 39.48
CA THR A 106 14.52 -30.38 40.16
C THR A 106 15.33 -29.63 39.11
#